data_AF-A0A9D6ENP4-F1
#
_entry.id   AF-A0A9D6ENP4-F1
#
_cell.length_a   1.000
_cell.length_b   1.000
_cell.length_c   1.000
_cell.angle_alpha   90.00
_cell.angle_beta   90.00
_cell.angle_gamma   90.00
#
_symmetry.space_group_name_H-M   'P 1'
#
loop_
_entity.id
_entity.type
_entity.pdbx_description
1 polymer ?
#
loop_
_entity_poly.entity_id
_entity_poly.type
_entity_poly.pdbx_seq_one_letter_code
_entity_poly.pdbx_strand_id
1 'polypeptide(L)'
;MDRPRRKEAEVPVKYIFVTGGVVSSLGKGIAAASIGALLEARGFRVTLQKMDPYINVDAGTMSPYQHGEVCVTDDGGETDLDLGHYERFTSARMTRDHNVTTGKVYGAVIEKERRGDYLGRTVQVIPHITDEIKASIRKVAKDVDVVVVEIGGT
;
A
#
# COMPACT_ATOMS: atom_id res chain seq x y z
N MET A 1 -27.65 -12.47 8.70
CA MET A 1 -28.36 -11.25 9.14
C MET A 1 -27.62 -10.07 8.55
N ASP A 2 -28.12 -9.56 7.43
CA ASP A 2 -27.54 -8.41 6.73
C ASP A 2 -27.93 -7.16 7.52
N ARG A 3 -26.96 -6.39 8.03
CA ARG A 3 -27.26 -5.19 8.82
C ARG A 3 -27.81 -4.12 7.87
N PRO A 4 -28.91 -3.43 8.23
CA PRO A 4 -29.47 -2.39 7.39
C PRO A 4 -28.45 -1.25 7.23
N ARG A 5 -28.29 -0.76 5.99
CA ARG A 5 -27.41 0.37 5.66
C ARG A 5 -27.78 1.56 6.54
N ARG A 6 -26.87 1.98 7.42
CA ARG A 6 -26.95 3.30 8.06
C ARG A 6 -26.98 4.35 6.96
N LYS A 7 -28.12 5.03 6.80
CA LYS A 7 -28.19 6.32 6.12
C LYS A 7 -27.60 7.36 7.08
N GLU A 8 -26.27 7.42 7.15
CA GLU A 8 -25.52 8.42 7.92
C GLU A 8 -24.48 9.05 6.97
N ALA A 9 -24.17 10.33 7.18
CA ALA A 9 -23.21 11.10 6.39
C ALA A 9 -22.00 10.25 5.96
N GLU A 10 -21.57 10.37 4.71
CA GLU A 10 -20.43 9.65 4.14
C GLU A 10 -19.23 9.76 5.10
N VAL A 11 -18.98 8.71 5.88
CA VAL A 11 -17.92 8.72 6.88
C VAL A 11 -16.61 8.70 6.09
N PRO A 12 -15.76 9.73 6.20
CA PRO A 12 -14.54 9.78 5.41
C PRO A 12 -13.63 8.64 5.83
N VAL A 13 -13.02 7.99 4.83
CA VAL A 13 -12.05 6.90 5.03
C VAL A 13 -10.94 7.35 5.98
N LYS A 14 -10.59 6.50 6.94
CA LYS A 14 -9.52 6.76 7.90
C LYS A 14 -8.23 6.10 7.46
N TYR A 15 -7.10 6.73 7.77
CA TYR A 15 -5.77 6.24 7.45
C TYR A 15 -4.98 6.04 8.74
N ILE A 16 -4.38 4.86 8.90
CA ILE A 16 -3.43 4.55 9.97
C ILE A 16 -2.07 4.35 9.31
N PHE A 17 -1.13 5.24 9.59
CA PHE A 17 0.25 5.11 9.09
C PHE A 17 1.10 4.38 10.14
N VAL A 18 1.72 3.28 9.72
CA VAL A 18 2.61 2.46 10.57
C VAL A 18 4.04 2.69 10.13
N THR A 19 4.87 3.26 11.01
CA THR A 19 6.29 3.55 10.75
C THR A 19 7.19 2.77 11.71
N GLY A 20 8.44 2.55 11.34
CA GLY A 20 9.47 1.91 12.18
C GLY A 20 10.50 2.90 12.69
N GLY A 21 11.09 2.59 13.85
CA GLY A 21 12.23 3.31 14.40
C GLY A 21 13.28 2.35 14.96
N VAL A 22 14.48 2.87 15.21
CA VAL A 22 15.63 2.17 15.81
C VAL A 22 16.29 1.14 14.89
N VAL A 23 15.60 0.05 14.55
CA VAL A 23 16.13 -1.00 13.67
C VAL A 23 15.03 -1.58 12.77
N SER A 24 15.44 -2.18 11.65
CA SER A 24 14.57 -2.98 10.79
C SER A 24 14.29 -4.36 11.42
N SER A 25 13.34 -5.11 10.85
CA SER A 25 12.97 -6.47 11.28
C SER A 25 12.27 -6.60 12.65
N LEU A 26 11.67 -5.51 13.15
CA LEU A 26 10.85 -5.51 14.39
C LEU A 26 9.44 -6.12 14.22
N GLY A 27 9.10 -6.62 13.03
CA GLY A 27 7.77 -7.20 12.76
C GLY A 27 6.68 -6.17 12.46
N LYS A 28 7.02 -5.06 11.76
CA LYS A 28 6.04 -4.04 11.34
C LYS A 28 4.87 -4.62 10.54
N GLY A 29 5.15 -5.48 9.56
CA GLY A 29 4.11 -6.15 8.76
C GLY A 29 3.13 -6.97 9.59
N ILE A 30 3.62 -7.77 10.54
CA ILE A 30 2.77 -8.56 11.44
C ILE A 30 1.96 -7.65 12.38
N ALA A 31 2.55 -6.57 12.88
CA ALA A 31 1.83 -5.60 13.71
C ALA A 31 0.71 -4.90 12.92
N ALA A 32 0.99 -4.44 11.70
CA ALA A 32 0.01 -3.83 10.80
C ALA A 32 -1.13 -4.81 10.47
N ALA A 33 -0.79 -6.05 10.11
CA ALA A 33 -1.75 -7.12 9.82
C ALA A 33 -2.65 -7.42 11.03
N SER A 34 -2.07 -7.49 12.22
CA SER A 34 -2.81 -7.71 13.48
C SER A 34 -3.76 -6.55 13.82
N ILE A 35 -3.36 -5.29 13.57
CA ILE A 35 -4.24 -4.13 13.70
C ILE A 35 -5.42 -4.25 12.72
N GLY A 36 -5.15 -4.63 11.46
CA GLY A 36 -6.19 -4.89 10.46
C GLY A 36 -7.20 -5.95 10.94
N ALA A 37 -6.71 -7.09 11.44
CA ALA A 37 -7.55 -8.16 11.95
C ALA A 37 -8.44 -7.73 13.14
N LEU A 38 -7.88 -6.94 14.06
CA LEU A 38 -8.63 -6.42 15.21
C LEU A 38 -9.73 -5.41 14.77
N LEU A 39 -9.46 -4.60 13.75
CA LEU A 39 -10.44 -3.68 13.19
C LEU A 39 -11.57 -4.44 12.46
N GLU A 40 -11.25 -5.48 11.67
CA GLU A 40 -12.27 -6.34 11.06
C GLU A 40 -13.13 -7.06 12.11
N ALA A 41 -12.50 -7.56 13.19
CA ALA A 41 -13.23 -8.17 14.31
C ALA A 41 -14.20 -7.20 15.01
N ARG A 42 -14.00 -5.88 14.85
CA ARG A 42 -14.91 -4.82 15.31
C ARG A 42 -15.94 -4.39 14.26
N GLY A 43 -15.94 -5.02 13.09
CA GLY A 43 -16.91 -4.80 12.02
C GLY A 43 -16.55 -3.66 11.06
N PHE A 44 -15.30 -3.20 11.04
CA PHE A 44 -14.82 -2.24 10.04
C PHE A 44 -14.37 -2.98 8.77
N ARG A 45 -14.66 -2.39 7.60
CA ARG A 45 -14.04 -2.80 6.34
C ARG A 45 -12.63 -2.21 6.29
N VAL A 46 -11.62 -3.05 6.19
CA VAL A 46 -10.22 -2.60 6.17
C VAL A 46 -9.54 -2.99 4.87
N THR A 47 -8.50 -2.25 4.52
CA THR A 47 -7.48 -2.71 3.58
C THR A 47 -6.11 -2.27 4.10
N LEU A 48 -5.06 -2.91 3.58
CA LEU A 48 -3.67 -2.68 3.99
C LEU A 48 -2.80 -2.42 2.77
N GLN A 49 -1.84 -1.51 2.89
CA GLN A 49 -0.90 -1.21 1.81
C GLN A 49 0.52 -1.14 2.34
N LYS A 50 1.45 -1.75 1.61
CA LYS A 50 2.88 -1.71 1.89
C LYS A 50 3.57 -0.68 0.99
N MET A 51 4.25 0.29 1.61
CA MET A 51 5.10 1.26 0.94
C MET A 51 6.57 0.84 1.09
N ASP A 52 7.16 0.28 0.05
CA ASP A 52 8.54 -0.19 0.04
C ASP A 52 9.50 0.87 -0.52
N PRO A 53 10.60 1.20 0.19
CA PRO A 53 11.50 2.26 -0.23
C PRO A 53 12.48 1.85 -1.34
N TYR A 54 12.50 0.58 -1.76
CA TYR A 54 13.45 0.10 -2.77
C TYR A 54 13.08 0.54 -4.20
N ILE A 55 14.09 0.56 -5.06
CA ILE A 55 13.99 1.08 -6.43
C ILE A 55 13.47 0.07 -7.47
N ASN A 56 13.37 -1.21 -7.11
CA ASN A 56 12.73 -2.22 -7.95
C ASN A 56 11.26 -1.82 -8.20
N VAL A 57 10.79 -1.96 -9.44
CA VAL A 57 9.40 -1.60 -9.81
C VAL A 57 8.40 -2.53 -9.14
N ASP A 58 8.76 -3.81 -9.03
CA ASP A 58 8.03 -4.89 -8.40
C ASP A 58 9.05 -5.89 -7.81
N ALA A 59 8.55 -6.94 -7.16
CA ALA A 59 9.41 -7.96 -6.56
C ALA A 59 9.88 -9.03 -7.56
N GLY A 60 9.39 -9.03 -8.81
CA GLY A 60 9.60 -10.11 -9.79
C GLY A 60 11.06 -10.31 -10.19
N THR A 61 11.89 -9.26 -10.12
CA THR A 61 13.33 -9.34 -10.43
C THR A 61 14.20 -9.61 -9.20
N MET A 62 13.62 -9.78 -8.02
CA MET A 62 14.36 -9.92 -6.76
C MET A 62 14.68 -11.40 -6.49
N SER A 63 15.86 -11.66 -5.92
CA SER A 63 16.23 -13.03 -5.53
C SER A 63 15.45 -13.47 -4.29
N PRO A 64 14.69 -14.57 -4.33
CA PRO A 64 13.92 -15.03 -3.18
C PRO A 64 14.79 -15.42 -1.98
N TYR A 65 16.04 -15.80 -2.24
CA TYR A 65 17.01 -16.15 -1.20
C TYR A 65 17.56 -14.94 -0.45
N GLN A 66 17.44 -13.73 -1.02
CA GLN A 66 17.98 -12.50 -0.44
C GLN A 66 16.89 -11.64 0.20
N HIS A 67 15.68 -11.63 -0.38
CA HIS A 67 14.59 -10.74 0.05
C HIS A 67 13.34 -11.49 0.55
N GLY A 68 13.36 -12.83 0.58
CA GLY A 68 12.20 -13.64 0.91
C GLY A 68 11.32 -13.94 -0.30
N GLU A 69 10.21 -14.62 -0.07
CA GLU A 69 9.28 -15.01 -1.14
C GLU A 69 8.70 -13.80 -1.89
N VAL A 70 8.36 -14.01 -3.16
CA VAL A 70 7.56 -13.06 -3.95
C VAL A 70 6.10 -13.47 -3.78
N CYS A 71 5.27 -12.58 -3.24
CA CYS A 71 3.83 -12.80 -3.14
C CYS A 71 3.18 -12.50 -4.50
N VAL A 72 2.27 -13.35 -4.96
CA VAL A 72 1.53 -13.15 -6.21
C VAL A 72 0.06 -12.94 -5.87
N THR A 73 -0.46 -11.78 -6.25
CA THR A 73 -1.86 -11.39 -6.02
C THR A 73 -2.79 -11.94 -7.11
N ASP A 74 -4.10 -11.97 -6.86
CA ASP A 74 -5.11 -12.50 -7.80
C ASP A 74 -5.08 -11.78 -9.17
N ASP A 75 -4.64 -10.52 -9.23
CA ASP A 75 -4.45 -9.74 -10.46
C ASP A 75 -3.04 -9.87 -11.09
N GLY A 76 -2.28 -10.88 -10.65
CA GLY A 76 -0.95 -11.22 -11.16
C GLY A 76 0.12 -10.19 -10.81
N GLY A 77 -0.07 -9.38 -9.76
CA GLY A 77 0.98 -8.51 -9.24
C GLY A 77 2.01 -9.32 -8.44
N GLU A 78 3.29 -9.17 -8.79
CA GLU A 78 4.43 -9.71 -8.04
C GLU A 78 4.89 -8.70 -6.98
N THR A 79 4.65 -9.01 -5.72
CA THR A 79 4.76 -8.05 -4.61
C THR A 79 5.64 -8.56 -3.49
N ASP A 80 5.95 -7.66 -2.55
CA ASP A 80 6.56 -8.02 -1.27
C ASP A 80 5.74 -9.05 -0.49
N LEU A 81 6.42 -9.85 0.34
CA LEU A 81 5.84 -10.93 1.14
C LEU A 81 4.82 -10.44 2.17
N ASP A 82 4.88 -9.17 2.60
CA ASP A 82 3.96 -8.63 3.60
C ASP A 82 2.49 -8.63 3.13
N LEU A 83 2.23 -8.60 1.82
CA LEU A 83 0.86 -8.74 1.31
C LEU A 83 0.27 -10.11 1.67
N GLY A 84 1.10 -11.16 1.68
CA GLY A 84 0.71 -12.47 2.18
C GLY A 84 0.35 -12.44 3.68
N HIS A 85 1.04 -11.65 4.50
CA HIS A 85 0.64 -11.45 5.89
C HIS A 85 -0.73 -10.77 5.98
N TYR A 86 -0.96 -9.74 5.18
CA TYR A 86 -2.22 -8.99 5.21
C TYR A 86 -3.42 -9.88 4.83
N GLU A 87 -3.30 -10.67 3.76
CA GLU A 87 -4.35 -11.61 3.33
C GLU A 87 -4.56 -12.78 4.30
N ARG A 88 -3.53 -13.19 5.05
CA ARG A 88 -3.66 -14.26 6.04
C ARG A 88 -4.33 -13.79 7.34
N PHE A 89 -4.19 -12.51 7.68
CA PHE A 89 -4.75 -11.94 8.91
C PHE A 89 -6.11 -11.28 8.71
N THR A 90 -6.42 -10.86 7.48
CA THR A 90 -7.64 -10.11 7.17
C THR A 90 -8.40 -10.71 6.01
N SER A 91 -9.66 -10.30 5.84
CA SER A 91 -10.49 -10.68 4.68
C SER A 91 -10.25 -9.81 3.43
N ALA A 92 -9.39 -8.80 3.54
CA ALA A 92 -9.08 -7.87 2.46
C ALA A 92 -8.34 -8.58 1.32
N ARG A 93 -8.79 -8.35 0.08
CA ARG A 93 -8.15 -8.86 -1.13
C ARG A 93 -7.09 -7.89 -1.62
N MET A 94 -5.86 -8.35 -1.70
CA MET A 94 -4.75 -7.54 -2.18
C MET A 94 -4.67 -7.61 -3.72
N THR A 95 -4.07 -6.58 -4.28
CA THR A 95 -3.78 -6.42 -5.71
C THR A 95 -2.41 -5.79 -5.85
N ARG A 96 -1.88 -5.69 -7.07
CA ARG A 96 -0.63 -4.95 -7.34
C ARG A 96 -0.60 -3.51 -6.82
N ASP A 97 -1.74 -2.89 -6.53
CA ASP A 97 -1.83 -1.53 -5.99
C ASP A 97 -1.65 -1.45 -4.47
N HIS A 98 -1.70 -2.59 -3.78
CA HIS A 98 -1.47 -2.70 -2.34
C HIS A 98 0.03 -2.80 -2.00
N ASN A 99 0.90 -2.90 -3.01
CA ASN A 99 2.34 -2.73 -2.86
C ASN A 99 2.83 -1.58 -3.74
N VAL A 100 3.48 -0.60 -3.12
CA VAL A 100 3.98 0.61 -3.77
C VAL A 100 5.46 0.73 -3.48
N THR A 101 6.27 0.78 -4.53
CA THR A 101 7.73 0.89 -4.42
C THR A 101 8.21 2.27 -4.87
N THR A 102 9.39 2.69 -4.41
CA THR A 102 10.04 3.90 -4.95
C THR A 102 10.21 3.79 -6.47
N GLY A 103 10.59 2.62 -6.98
CA GLY A 103 10.75 2.35 -8.40
C GLY A 103 9.48 2.64 -9.21
N LYS A 104 8.35 2.11 -8.76
CA LYS A 104 7.03 2.29 -9.40
C LYS A 104 6.60 3.75 -9.41
N VAL A 105 6.79 4.46 -8.29
CA VAL A 105 6.44 5.89 -8.17
C VAL A 105 7.30 6.74 -9.11
N TYR A 106 8.62 6.58 -9.08
CA TYR A 106 9.51 7.34 -9.95
C TYR A 106 9.27 7.01 -11.42
N GLY A 107 9.09 5.73 -11.76
CA GLY A 107 8.74 5.29 -13.12
C GLY A 107 7.49 6.00 -13.64
N ALA A 108 6.39 5.97 -12.88
CA ALA A 108 5.14 6.63 -13.26
C ALA A 108 5.30 8.15 -13.45
N VAL A 109 6.05 8.84 -12.59
CA VAL A 109 6.30 10.27 -12.71
C VAL A 109 7.17 10.59 -13.92
N ILE A 110 8.23 9.82 -14.18
CA ILE A 110 9.10 10.01 -15.33
C ILE A 110 8.32 9.75 -16.64
N GLU A 111 7.48 8.72 -16.69
CA GLU A 111 6.64 8.46 -17.86
C GLU A 111 5.65 9.60 -18.14
N LYS A 112 4.98 10.12 -17.11
CA LYS A 112 4.10 11.31 -17.23
C LYS A 112 4.86 12.51 -17.77
N GLU A 113 6.09 12.71 -17.30
CA GLU A 113 6.94 13.80 -17.77
C GLU A 113 7.33 13.62 -19.24
N ARG A 114 7.77 12.42 -19.65
CA ARG A 114 8.11 12.13 -21.05
C ARG A 114 6.93 12.25 -22.02
N ARG A 115 5.69 12.02 -21.56
CA ARG A 115 4.46 12.26 -22.35
C ARG A 115 4.06 13.74 -22.42
N GLY A 116 4.66 14.60 -21.62
CA GLY A 116 4.33 16.03 -21.55
C GLY A 116 3.21 16.39 -20.57
N ASP A 117 2.80 15.47 -19.68
CA ASP A 117 1.67 15.67 -18.75
C ASP A 117 1.90 16.82 -17.75
N TYR A 118 3.17 17.22 -17.53
CA TYR A 118 3.52 18.36 -16.65
C TYR A 118 3.62 19.71 -17.37
N LEU A 119 3.35 19.76 -18.68
CA LEU A 119 3.23 20.99 -19.48
C LEU A 119 4.50 21.86 -19.46
N GLY A 120 5.67 21.23 -19.57
CA GLY A 120 6.97 21.91 -19.63
C GLY A 120 7.47 22.48 -18.30
N ARG A 121 6.77 22.23 -17.19
CA ARG A 121 7.20 22.64 -15.84
C ARG A 121 8.30 21.71 -15.31
N THR A 122 9.13 22.24 -14.42
CA THR A 122 10.12 21.45 -13.69
C THR A 122 9.43 20.39 -12.83
N VAL A 123 9.80 19.12 -13.05
CA VAL A 123 9.36 18.00 -12.21
C VAL A 123 10.30 17.85 -11.03
N GLN A 124 9.73 17.64 -9.85
CA GLN A 124 10.42 17.71 -8.56
C GLN A 124 9.88 16.65 -7.61
N VAL A 125 10.66 16.28 -6.59
CA VAL A 125 10.23 15.36 -5.53
C VAL A 125 8.97 15.90 -4.84
N ILE A 126 8.98 17.17 -4.44
CA ILE A 126 7.79 17.88 -3.96
C ILE A 126 7.41 18.90 -5.04
N PRO A 127 6.16 18.91 -5.54
CA PRO A 127 5.05 18.05 -5.12
C PRO A 127 4.93 16.72 -5.90
N HIS A 128 5.51 16.59 -7.09
CA HIS A 128 5.13 15.56 -8.06
C HIS A 128 5.29 14.11 -7.58
N ILE A 129 6.44 13.76 -6.98
CA ILE A 129 6.65 12.41 -6.40
C ILE A 129 5.73 12.21 -5.20
N THR A 130 5.63 13.20 -4.30
CA THR A 130 4.73 13.10 -3.14
C THR A 130 3.25 13.04 -3.54
N ASP A 131 2.85 13.65 -4.65
CA ASP A 131 1.49 13.58 -5.19
C ASP A 131 1.19 12.19 -5.74
N GLU A 132 2.15 11.57 -6.43
CA GLU A 132 2.04 10.18 -6.90
C GLU A 132 1.94 9.19 -5.73
N ILE A 133 2.73 9.39 -4.67
CA ILE A 133 2.62 8.61 -3.42
C ILE A 133 1.23 8.76 -2.82
N LYS A 134 0.74 9.99 -2.64
CA LYS A 134 -0.60 10.25 -2.11
C LYS A 134 -1.70 9.68 -3.00
N ALA A 135 -1.54 9.71 -4.32
CA ALA A 135 -2.48 9.13 -5.26
C ALA A 135 -2.55 7.61 -5.12
N SER A 136 -1.39 6.96 -4.97
CA SER A 136 -1.28 5.51 -4.75
C SER A 136 -1.94 5.06 -3.45
N ILE A 137 -1.78 5.84 -2.36
CA ILE A 137 -2.44 5.58 -1.08
C ILE A 137 -3.97 5.71 -1.18
N ARG A 138 -4.45 6.73 -1.92
CA ARG A 138 -5.90 6.92 -2.10
C ARG A 138 -6.52 5.88 -3.03
N LYS A 139 -5.74 5.29 -3.94
CA LYS A 139 -6.24 4.33 -4.92
C LYS A 139 -6.85 3.08 -4.28
N VAL A 140 -6.27 2.60 -3.17
CA VAL A 140 -6.75 1.43 -2.44
C VAL A 140 -7.88 1.75 -1.44
N ALA A 141 -8.19 3.02 -1.22
CA ALA A 141 -9.14 3.47 -0.20
C ALA A 141 -10.63 3.32 -0.60
N LYS A 142 -10.93 2.67 -1.72
CA LYS A 142 -12.29 2.54 -2.24
C LYS A 142 -13.10 1.53 -1.43
N ASP A 143 -14.32 1.91 -1.04
CA ASP A 143 -15.30 1.04 -0.37
C ASP A 143 -14.85 0.42 0.97
N VAL A 144 -13.85 1.02 1.63
CA VAL A 144 -13.36 0.63 2.96
C VAL A 144 -13.53 1.74 3.99
N ASP A 145 -13.54 1.39 5.27
CA ASP A 145 -13.63 2.34 6.38
C ASP A 145 -12.24 2.79 6.86
N VAL A 146 -11.25 1.89 6.81
CA VAL A 146 -9.87 2.14 7.26
C VAL A 146 -8.85 1.59 6.27
N VAL A 147 -7.84 2.38 5.94
CA VAL A 147 -6.61 1.96 5.24
C VAL A 147 -5.45 1.95 6.23
N VAL A 148 -4.81 0.80 6.40
CA VAL A 148 -3.55 0.70 7.16
C VAL A 148 -2.39 0.78 6.17
N VAL A 149 -1.58 1.83 6.26
CA VAL A 149 -0.45 2.07 5.36
C VAL A 149 0.84 1.80 6.14
N GLU A 150 1.53 0.71 5.82
CA GLU A 150 2.85 0.42 6.35
C GLU A 150 3.92 1.14 5.55
N ILE A 151 4.74 1.94 6.23
CA ILE A 151 5.91 2.60 5.65
C ILE A 151 7.14 1.74 5.95
N GLY A 152 7.68 1.12 4.90
CA GLY A 152 8.92 0.36 4.93
C GLY A 152 10.15 1.24 5.15
N GLY A 153 11.27 0.60 5.50
CA GLY A 153 12.49 1.28 5.93
C GLY A 153 12.51 1.63 7.43
N THR A 154 13.66 2.12 7.88
CA THR A 154 13.95 2.71 9.19
C THR A 154 15.20 3.57 9.04
#